data_AF-A0A7Y6XBX5-F1
#
_entry.id   AF-A0A7Y6XBX5-F1
#
_cell.length_a   1.000
_cell.length_b   1.000
_cell.length_c   1.000
_cell.angle_alpha   90.00
_cell.angle_beta   90.00
_cell.angle_gamma   90.00
#
_symmetry.space_group_name_H-M   'P 1'
#
loop_
_entity.id
_entity.type
_entity.pdbx_description
1 polymer ?
#
loop_
_entity_poly.entity_id
_entity_poly.type
_entity_poly.pdbx_seq_one_letter_code
_entity_poly.pdbx_strand_id
1 'polypeptide(L)'
;MNEFMRAGLVLSALLWSGCGSDDDDEGACVQVAVFARSATGSCTSYPSTCDVPKGYVECCGGFLGGCSDSEARCVDDTTDSCSPASGGADCPGICQ
;
A
#
# COMPACT_ATOMS: atom_id res chain seq x y z
N MET A 1 7.78 51.85 -45.33
CA MET A 1 7.11 51.41 -44.09
C MET A 1 6.32 50.16 -44.44
N ASN A 2 6.99 49.05 -44.81
CA ASN A 2 7.56 48.00 -43.94
C ASN A 2 6.43 47.19 -43.28
N GLU A 3 6.07 46.05 -43.86
CA GLU A 3 6.61 44.71 -43.56
C GLU A 3 5.95 44.09 -42.32
N PHE A 4 4.97 43.20 -42.55
CA PHE A 4 4.68 42.13 -41.59
C PHE A 4 4.79 40.79 -42.30
N MET A 5 5.88 40.12 -41.93
CA MET A 5 6.44 38.89 -42.44
C MET A 5 5.50 37.69 -42.28
N ARG A 6 5.54 36.84 -43.30
CA ARG A 6 5.34 35.38 -43.21
C ARG A 6 6.16 34.80 -42.05
N ALA A 7 5.56 33.97 -41.20
CA ALA A 7 6.28 32.95 -40.45
C ALA A 7 5.30 31.84 -40.02
N GLY A 8 5.15 30.85 -40.90
CA GLY A 8 4.81 29.51 -40.43
C GLY A 8 6.05 28.88 -39.80
N LEU A 9 5.87 28.21 -38.65
CA LEU A 9 6.75 27.15 -38.17
C LEU A 9 6.01 26.35 -37.08
N VAL A 10 5.53 25.20 -37.53
CA VAL A 10 5.34 23.96 -36.77
C VAL A 10 6.49 23.77 -35.77
N LEU A 11 6.19 23.54 -34.50
CA LEU A 11 7.04 23.05 -33.39
C LEU A 11 6.19 23.29 -32.12
N SER A 12 5.83 22.36 -31.24
CA SER A 12 6.33 21.02 -30.98
C SER A 12 5.27 20.30 -30.16
N ALA A 13 5.02 19.04 -30.51
CA ALA A 13 4.37 18.09 -29.62
C ALA A 13 5.24 17.92 -28.37
N LEU A 14 4.83 18.50 -27.24
CA LEU A 14 5.27 18.06 -25.92
C LEU A 14 4.25 17.04 -25.41
N LEU A 15 4.34 15.86 -26.01
CA LEU A 15 3.85 14.60 -25.47
C LEU A 15 4.78 14.21 -24.32
N TRP A 16 4.53 14.74 -23.12
CA TRP A 16 5.16 14.25 -21.90
C TRP A 16 4.13 14.12 -20.79
N SER A 17 3.21 13.18 -21.00
CA SER A 17 2.59 12.45 -19.91
C SER A 17 2.87 10.96 -20.12
N GLY A 18 4.16 10.63 -20.17
CA GLY A 18 4.63 9.29 -19.83
C GLY A 18 4.60 9.16 -18.32
N CYS A 19 3.43 8.88 -17.75
CA CYS A 19 3.36 8.28 -16.43
C CYS A 19 3.49 6.78 -16.68
N GLY A 20 4.73 6.30 -16.74
CA GLY A 20 5.01 4.87 -16.63
C GLY A 20 4.60 4.44 -15.24
N SER A 21 3.46 3.78 -15.12
CA SER A 21 3.12 3.03 -13.94
C SER A 21 3.80 1.68 -14.11
N ASP A 22 4.88 1.49 -13.35
CA ASP A 22 5.58 0.22 -13.18
C ASP A 22 4.55 -0.92 -13.05
N ASP A 23 4.61 -1.86 -14.00
CA ASP A 23 3.99 -3.17 -13.93
C ASP A 23 4.71 -3.99 -12.83
N ASP A 24 4.14 -4.03 -11.63
CA ASP A 24 4.36 -5.11 -10.66
C ASP A 24 3.05 -5.91 -10.57
N ASP A 25 2.93 -6.93 -11.41
CA ASP A 25 1.88 -7.97 -11.34
C ASP A 25 2.10 -8.79 -10.06
N GLU A 26 1.36 -8.47 -8.99
CA GLU A 26 1.10 -9.39 -7.87
C GLU A 26 -0.23 -8.99 -7.19
N GLY A 27 -1.35 -9.47 -7.73
CA GLY A 27 -2.70 -9.26 -7.19
C GLY A 27 -3.28 -7.88 -7.46
N ALA A 28 -4.55 -7.82 -7.86
CA ALA A 28 -5.25 -6.55 -7.97
C ALA A 28 -5.25 -5.87 -6.59
N CYS A 29 -4.48 -4.78 -6.44
CA CYS A 29 -4.45 -4.06 -5.18
C CYS A 29 -5.86 -3.69 -4.73
N VAL A 30 -6.20 -4.09 -3.51
CA VAL A 30 -7.47 -3.73 -2.90
C VAL A 30 -7.29 -2.38 -2.20
N GLN A 31 -8.10 -1.40 -2.61
CA GLN A 31 -8.15 -0.06 -2.01
C GLN A 31 -8.95 -0.08 -0.70
N VAL A 32 -8.45 -0.85 0.26
CA VAL A 32 -8.96 -0.92 1.62
C VAL A 32 -7.83 -0.58 2.58
N ALA A 33 -8.16 0.09 3.67
CA ALA A 33 -7.16 0.36 4.70
C ALA A 33 -6.69 -0.97 5.29
N VAL A 34 -5.39 -1.23 5.17
CA VAL A 34 -4.74 -2.43 5.72
C VAL A 34 -3.74 -2.01 6.79
N PHE A 35 -3.56 -2.84 7.80
CA PHE A 35 -2.52 -2.61 8.79
C PHE A 35 -1.37 -3.55 8.49
N ALA A 36 -0.13 -3.06 8.53
CA ALA A 36 1.04 -3.89 8.31
C ALA A 36 2.22 -3.43 9.18
N ARG A 37 3.16 -4.34 9.42
CA ARG A 37 4.39 -4.07 10.18
C ARG A 37 5.61 -4.71 9.55
N SER A 38 6.77 -4.16 9.87
CA SER A 38 8.04 -4.83 9.64
C SER A 38 8.33 -5.84 10.75
N ALA A 39 9.35 -6.69 10.55
CA ALA A 39 9.76 -7.71 11.52
C ALA A 39 9.98 -7.17 12.95
N THR A 40 10.38 -5.91 13.11
CA THR A 40 10.67 -5.28 14.41
C THR A 40 9.80 -4.06 14.70
N GLY A 41 8.87 -3.71 13.81
CA GLY A 41 8.02 -2.52 13.91
C GLY A 41 6.67 -2.82 14.53
N SER A 42 5.90 -1.76 14.80
CA SER A 42 4.49 -1.86 15.20
C SER A 42 3.56 -1.79 13.99
N CYS A 43 2.35 -2.32 14.12
CA CYS A 43 1.32 -2.26 13.09
C CYS A 43 0.96 -0.80 12.79
N THR A 44 1.07 -0.43 11.52
CA THR A 44 0.75 0.91 11.01
C THR A 44 -0.31 0.78 9.93
N SER A 45 -1.23 1.75 9.84
CA SER A 45 -2.25 1.78 8.79
C SER A 45 -1.68 2.25 7.46
N TYR A 46 -2.02 1.55 6.39
CA TYR A 46 -1.76 1.90 5.00
C TYR A 46 -3.10 2.08 4.27
N PRO A 47 -3.23 3.07 3.37
CA PRO A 47 -4.50 3.35 2.71
C PRO A 47 -4.89 2.27 1.68
N SER A 48 -3.94 1.50 1.18
CA SER A 48 -4.17 0.35 0.32
C SER A 48 -3.10 -0.73 0.49
N THR A 49 -3.37 -1.92 -0.01
CA THR A 49 -2.40 -3.03 -0.11
C THR A 49 -1.17 -2.68 -0.96
N CYS A 50 -1.29 -1.75 -1.92
CA CYS A 50 -0.12 -1.31 -2.71
C CYS A 50 0.87 -0.46 -1.89
N ASP A 51 0.39 0.23 -0.85
CA ASP A 51 1.23 1.14 -0.07
C ASP A 51 2.07 0.40 0.99
N VAL A 52 1.81 -0.90 1.16
CA VAL A 52 2.54 -1.76 2.09
C VAL A 52 3.91 -2.10 1.49
N PRO A 53 5.02 -1.76 2.16
CA PRO A 53 6.34 -2.07 1.64
C PRO A 53 6.58 -3.59 1.53
N LYS A 54 7.29 -4.02 0.48
CA LYS A 54 7.67 -5.43 0.30
C LYS A 54 8.44 -5.94 1.53
N GLY A 55 8.02 -7.10 2.07
CA GLY A 55 8.58 -7.71 3.27
C GLY A 55 7.91 -7.31 4.59
N TYR A 56 6.83 -6.52 4.52
CA TYR A 56 5.94 -6.31 5.66
C TYR A 56 4.92 -7.44 5.73
N VAL A 57 4.45 -7.70 6.96
CA VAL A 57 3.38 -8.65 7.24
C VAL A 57 2.13 -7.87 7.61
N GLU A 58 1.00 -8.27 7.04
CA GLU A 58 -0.30 -7.69 7.38
C GLU A 58 -0.68 -8.05 8.82
N CYS A 59 -1.15 -7.05 9.55
CA CYS A 59 -1.68 -7.17 10.89
C CYS A 59 -3.21 -7.32 10.86
N CYS A 60 -3.74 -8.03 11.83
CA CYS A 60 -5.15 -8.32 11.97
C CYS A 60 -5.55 -8.39 13.45
N GLY A 61 -6.83 -8.52 13.76
CA GLY A 61 -7.32 -8.65 15.13
C GLY A 61 -7.72 -7.31 15.76
N GLY A 62 -8.59 -7.39 16.78
CA GLY A 62 -9.12 -6.22 17.48
C GLY A 62 -9.73 -5.17 16.53
N PHE A 63 -9.27 -3.94 16.71
CA PHE A 63 -9.67 -2.77 15.91
C PHE A 63 -9.07 -2.77 14.49
N LEU A 64 -8.04 -3.57 14.23
CA LEU A 64 -7.34 -3.59 12.93
C LEU A 64 -8.15 -4.34 11.85
N GLY A 65 -9.08 -5.21 12.26
CA GLY A 65 -9.95 -5.95 11.35
C GLY A 65 -9.39 -7.32 10.95
N GLY A 66 -9.73 -7.78 9.75
CA GLY A 66 -9.33 -9.07 9.21
C GLY A 66 -8.18 -8.97 8.20
N CYS A 67 -7.76 -10.11 7.68
CA CYS A 67 -6.77 -10.18 6.61
C CYS A 67 -7.34 -9.69 5.28
N SER A 68 -6.52 -9.01 4.47
CA SER A 68 -6.93 -8.61 3.12
C SER A 68 -7.05 -9.83 2.20
N ASP A 69 -6.19 -10.83 2.40
CA ASP A 69 -6.31 -12.11 1.73
C ASP A 69 -7.38 -13.00 2.38
N SER A 70 -8.21 -13.63 1.55
CA SER A 70 -9.34 -14.44 2.02
C SER A 70 -8.94 -15.84 2.47
N GLU A 71 -7.78 -16.33 2.07
CA GLU A 71 -7.23 -17.62 2.50
C GLU A 71 -6.36 -17.47 3.76
N ALA A 72 -5.85 -16.27 4.03
CA ALA A 72 -5.06 -15.98 5.21
C ALA A 72 -5.89 -16.00 6.51
N ARG A 73 -5.29 -16.57 7.56
CA ARG A 73 -5.85 -16.65 8.91
C ARG A 73 -5.14 -15.64 9.80
N CYS A 74 -5.92 -14.94 10.61
CA CYS A 74 -5.35 -14.13 11.68
C CYS A 74 -4.81 -15.01 12.80
N VAL A 75 -3.50 -14.95 13.03
CA VAL A 75 -2.76 -15.65 14.09
C VAL A 75 -2.06 -14.67 15.01
N ASP A 76 -1.91 -15.04 16.28
CA ASP A 76 -1.28 -14.19 17.31
C ASP A 76 0.18 -13.86 16.95
N ASP A 77 0.55 -12.58 17.04
CA ASP A 77 1.89 -12.12 16.69
C ASP A 77 2.85 -12.30 17.87
N THR A 78 3.61 -13.39 17.86
CA THR A 78 4.61 -13.70 18.91
C THR A 78 5.72 -12.66 19.09
N THR A 79 5.83 -11.71 18.16
CA THR A 79 6.84 -10.66 18.21
C THR A 79 6.31 -9.36 18.81
N ASP A 80 5.01 -9.27 19.08
CA ASP A 80 4.44 -8.18 19.83
C ASP A 80 4.56 -8.41 21.35
N SER A 81 4.45 -7.33 22.13
CA SER A 81 4.45 -7.43 23.59
C SER A 81 3.04 -7.60 24.16
N CYS A 82 2.03 -7.80 23.30
CA CYS A 82 0.63 -7.89 23.68
C CYS A 82 0.28 -9.37 23.85
N SER A 83 0.54 -9.92 25.03
CA SER A 83 0.13 -11.30 25.29
C SER A 83 -1.41 -11.41 25.31
N PRO A 84 -2.02 -12.37 24.60
CA PRO A 84 -3.47 -12.58 24.60
C PRO A 84 -4.02 -12.93 25.99
N ALA A 85 -3.16 -13.40 26.90
CA ALA A 85 -3.48 -13.62 28.32
C ALA A 85 -3.73 -12.32 29.12
N SER A 86 -3.26 -11.17 28.64
CA SER A 86 -3.32 -9.87 29.34
C SER A 86 -4.20 -8.84 28.62
N GLY A 87 -4.45 -9.02 27.31
CA GLY A 87 -5.16 -8.04 26.47
C GLY A 87 -6.31 -8.61 25.61
N GLY A 88 -6.53 -9.93 25.60
CA GLY A 88 -7.66 -10.53 24.90
C GLY A 88 -7.73 -10.21 23.40
N ALA A 89 -8.96 -10.14 22.87
CA ALA A 89 -9.29 -9.99 21.44
C ALA A 89 -8.77 -8.69 20.77
N ASP A 90 -8.15 -7.80 21.54
CA ASP A 90 -7.64 -6.50 21.10
C ASP A 90 -6.13 -6.51 20.79
N CYS A 91 -5.42 -7.62 21.05
CA CYS A 91 -4.02 -7.74 20.65
C CYS A 91 -3.89 -7.96 19.12
N PRO A 92 -3.00 -7.21 18.44
CA PRO A 92 -2.82 -7.31 17.01
C PRO A 92 -2.10 -8.62 16.65
N GLY A 93 -2.78 -9.46 15.90
CA GLY A 93 -2.19 -10.62 15.23
C GLY A 93 -1.60 -10.25 13.87
N ILE A 94 -1.14 -11.28 13.17
CA ILE A 94 -0.64 -11.22 11.80
C ILE A 94 -1.39 -12.20 10.89
N CYS A 95 -1.46 -11.87 9.62
CA CYS A 95 -2.07 -12.70 8.58
C CYS A 95 -1.05 -13.71 8.05
N GLN A 96 -1.40 -15.00 8.12
CA GLN A 96 -0.61 -16.12 7.60
C GLN A 96 -1.49 -17.14 6.88
#